data_AF-A0A6L7NAS5-F1
#
_entry.id   AF-A0A6L7NAS5-F1
#
_cell.length_a   1.000
_cell.length_b   1.000
_cell.length_c   1.000
_cell.angle_alpha   90.00
_cell.angle_beta   90.00
_cell.angle_gamma   90.00
#
_symmetry.space_group_name_H-M   'P 1'
#
loop_
_entity.id
_entity.type
_entity.pdbx_description
1 polymer ?
#
loop_
_entity_poly.entity_id
_entity_poly.type
_entity_poly.pdbx_seq_one_letter_code
_entity_poly.pdbx_strand_id
1 'polypeptide(L)'
;MARGLAAGDRQRLDHRPVRVGVFRTVAGVVAGSLLVAACTTDRPSGPDRATAEPAIHAAVVRQLVESDNTFGPDHRFTEVLVVDHVETHAGDPTRQGEPGESFTEGRRSAIRAAVEHLAPVRFISNRNDYIRQDVLQPTIPGSAIITVAPVEFDGKGATVGAGLWCGGTCGLWLTYRVVEEPGGWTVTGTEGPWAIS
;
A
#
# COMPACT_ATOMS: atom_id res chain seq x y z
N MET A 1 0.27 -24.03 -51.60
CA MET A 1 -1.08 -24.29 -52.16
C MET A 1 -2.11 -23.56 -51.30
N ALA A 2 -3.03 -22.79 -51.92
CA ALA A 2 -4.22 -22.08 -51.40
C ALA A 2 -3.98 -21.05 -50.25
N ARG A 3 -4.01 -19.70 -50.43
CA ARG A 3 -5.07 -18.75 -50.91
C ARG A 3 -6.41 -18.87 -50.19
N GLY A 4 -6.82 -17.80 -49.50
CA GLY A 4 -8.19 -17.59 -48.99
C GLY A 4 -8.38 -16.21 -48.34
N LEU A 5 -8.69 -15.20 -49.15
CA LEU A 5 -9.15 -13.86 -48.78
C LEU A 5 -10.67 -13.87 -48.51
N ALA A 6 -11.13 -13.15 -47.47
CA ALA A 6 -12.44 -12.46 -47.40
C ALA A 6 -12.39 -11.53 -46.16
N ALA A 7 -12.45 -10.19 -46.19
CA ALA A 7 -13.25 -9.22 -46.94
C ALA A 7 -14.74 -9.23 -46.58
N GLY A 8 -15.09 -8.33 -45.65
CA GLY A 8 -16.32 -7.52 -45.69
C GLY A 8 -17.54 -8.10 -44.98
N ASP A 9 -18.00 -7.40 -43.94
CA ASP A 9 -19.35 -6.82 -44.04
C ASP A 9 -19.49 -5.55 -43.19
N ARG A 10 -20.04 -4.52 -43.83
CA ARG A 10 -20.35 -3.21 -43.22
C ARG A 10 -21.83 -3.23 -42.87
N GLN A 11 -22.17 -3.37 -41.58
CA GLN A 11 -23.56 -3.21 -41.17
C GLN A 11 -23.93 -1.73 -41.01
N ARG A 12 -24.84 -1.32 -41.89
CA ARG A 12 -25.61 -0.07 -41.91
C ARG A 12 -26.47 0.09 -40.65
N LEU A 13 -26.35 1.28 -40.07
CA LEU A 13 -27.37 2.16 -39.49
C LEU A 13 -28.82 1.61 -39.42
N ASP A 14 -29.34 1.50 -38.19
CA ASP A 14 -30.77 1.59 -37.91
C ASP A 14 -31.03 2.93 -37.18
N HIS A 15 -31.54 3.91 -37.94
CA HIS A 15 -32.01 5.19 -37.41
C HIS A 15 -33.47 5.03 -36.96
N ARG A 16 -33.69 4.90 -35.65
CA ARG A 16 -35.03 5.06 -35.08
C ARG A 16 -35.31 6.53 -34.74
N PRO A 17 -36.36 7.15 -35.28
CA PRO A 17 -36.81 8.47 -34.85
C PRO A 17 -37.59 8.34 -33.53
N VAL A 18 -37.08 8.92 -32.45
CA VAL A 18 -37.82 9.07 -31.20
C VAL A 18 -38.44 10.47 -31.14
N ARG A 19 -39.74 10.46 -30.85
CA ARG A 19 -40.71 11.55 -30.93
C ARG A 19 -40.30 12.78 -30.11
N VAL A 20 -40.40 13.94 -30.76
CA VAL A 20 -40.33 15.27 -30.14
C VAL A 20 -41.64 15.51 -29.37
N GLY A 21 -41.58 15.39 -28.05
CA GLY A 21 -42.64 15.84 -27.15
C GLY A 21 -42.48 17.33 -26.86
N VAL A 22 -43.47 18.12 -27.27
CA VAL A 22 -43.61 19.55 -26.97
C VAL A 22 -43.76 19.71 -25.44
N PHE A 23 -42.69 20.14 -24.77
CA PHE A 23 -42.76 20.59 -23.38
C PHE A 23 -43.01 22.10 -23.35
N ARG A 24 -44.14 22.45 -22.72
CA ARG A 24 -44.60 23.81 -22.47
C ARG A 24 -43.57 24.59 -21.64
N THR A 25 -43.26 25.78 -22.12
CA THR A 25 -42.46 26.82 -21.46
C THR A 25 -43.09 27.21 -20.11
N VAL A 26 -42.35 27.03 -19.02
CA VAL A 26 -42.60 27.71 -17.74
C VAL A 26 -41.36 28.56 -17.46
N ALA A 27 -41.52 29.87 -17.58
CA ALA A 27 -40.49 30.85 -17.22
C ALA A 27 -40.44 30.95 -15.69
N GLY A 28 -39.38 30.40 -15.09
CA GLY A 28 -39.03 30.57 -13.69
C GLY A 28 -37.70 31.31 -13.59
N VAL A 29 -37.73 32.54 -13.08
CA VAL A 29 -36.54 33.32 -12.72
C VAL A 29 -35.87 32.64 -11.53
N VAL A 30 -34.70 32.04 -11.75
CA VAL A 30 -33.85 31.52 -10.67
C VAL A 30 -32.64 32.45 -10.55
N ALA A 31 -32.62 33.23 -9.47
CA ALA A 31 -31.46 33.99 -9.05
C ALA A 31 -30.33 33.00 -8.68
N GLY A 32 -29.32 32.91 -9.53
CA GLY A 32 -28.15 32.06 -9.33
C GLY A 32 -27.21 32.66 -8.30
N SER A 33 -27.31 32.19 -7.05
CA SER A 33 -26.26 32.39 -6.05
C SER A 33 -25.05 31.53 -6.42
N LEU A 34 -23.95 32.17 -6.82
CA LEU A 34 -22.64 31.51 -6.94
C LEU A 34 -22.16 31.08 -5.54
N LEU A 35 -22.38 29.81 -5.20
CA LEU A 35 -21.67 29.17 -4.09
C LEU A 35 -20.28 28.76 -4.59
N VAL A 36 -19.27 29.53 -4.22
CA VAL A 36 -17.87 29.14 -4.35
C VAL A 36 -17.63 28.01 -3.34
N ALA A 37 -17.75 26.77 -3.79
CA ALA A 37 -17.35 25.61 -3.02
C ALA A 37 -15.81 25.61 -2.93
N ALA A 38 -15.28 26.20 -1.86
CA ALA A 38 -13.89 26.03 -1.48
C ALA A 38 -13.69 24.55 -1.10
N CYS A 39 -13.11 23.77 -1.99
CA CYS A 39 -12.63 22.43 -1.68
C CYS A 39 -11.43 22.55 -0.74
N THR A 40 -11.69 22.74 0.55
CA THR A 40 -10.68 22.54 1.59
C THR A 40 -10.43 21.06 1.70
N THR A 41 -9.36 20.59 1.06
CA THR A 41 -8.81 19.24 1.29
C THR A 41 -8.36 19.19 2.74
N ASP A 42 -9.21 18.65 3.61
CA ASP A 42 -8.95 18.59 5.04
C ASP A 42 -7.78 17.63 5.28
N ARG A 43 -6.65 18.17 5.72
CA ARG A 43 -5.46 17.37 6.00
C ARG A 43 -5.68 16.72 7.37
N PRO A 44 -5.49 15.39 7.53
CA PRO A 44 -5.64 14.74 8.83
C PRO A 44 -4.83 15.47 9.89
N SER A 45 -5.51 15.87 10.97
CA SER A 45 -4.95 16.62 12.08
C SER A 45 -4.09 15.72 12.97
N GLY A 46 -3.28 16.29 13.88
CA GLY A 46 -2.36 15.52 14.73
C GLY A 46 -2.98 14.32 15.46
N PRO A 47 -4.15 14.46 16.11
CA PRO A 47 -4.87 13.35 16.75
C PRO A 47 -5.34 12.26 15.76
N ASP A 48 -5.76 12.64 14.55
CA ASP A 48 -6.22 11.70 13.52
C ASP A 48 -5.03 10.90 12.92
N ARG A 49 -3.84 11.49 12.91
CA ARG A 49 -2.62 10.79 12.44
C ARG A 49 -2.19 9.71 13.42
N ALA A 50 -2.15 10.03 14.71
CA ALA A 50 -1.75 9.08 15.74
C ALA A 50 -2.65 7.83 15.78
N THR A 51 -3.93 7.98 15.45
CA THR A 51 -4.88 6.86 15.33
C THR A 51 -4.78 6.13 13.99
N ALA A 52 -4.41 6.81 12.91
CA ALA A 52 -4.24 6.21 11.57
C ALA A 52 -2.95 5.38 11.41
N GLU A 53 -1.83 5.82 11.99
CA GLU A 53 -0.52 5.19 11.78
C GLU A 53 -0.46 3.68 12.06
N PRO A 54 -1.06 3.16 13.16
CA PRO A 54 -1.15 1.71 13.37
C PRO A 54 -1.78 0.95 12.20
N ALA A 55 -2.88 1.46 11.65
CA ALA A 55 -3.59 0.83 10.55
C ALA A 55 -2.80 0.93 9.23
N ILE A 56 -2.12 2.05 8.98
CA ILE A 56 -1.26 2.23 7.81
C ILE A 56 -0.09 1.26 7.84
N HIS A 57 0.65 1.17 8.96
CA HIS A 57 1.74 0.20 9.08
C HIS A 57 1.24 -1.24 8.94
N ALA A 58 0.09 -1.57 9.51
CA ALA A 58 -0.50 -2.90 9.38
C ALA A 58 -0.84 -3.24 7.91
N ALA A 59 -1.42 -2.29 7.16
CA ALA A 59 -1.71 -2.47 5.74
C ALA A 59 -0.43 -2.68 4.90
N VAL A 60 0.61 -1.92 5.20
CA VAL A 60 1.93 -2.02 4.54
C VAL A 60 2.60 -3.35 4.82
N VAL A 61 2.68 -3.77 6.08
CA VAL A 61 3.29 -5.06 6.45
C VAL A 61 2.50 -6.21 5.84
N ARG A 62 1.16 -6.17 5.86
CA ARG A 62 0.33 -7.19 5.21
C ARG A 62 0.63 -7.26 3.72
N GLN A 63 0.59 -6.14 3.00
CA GLN A 63 0.85 -6.09 1.57
C GLN A 63 2.22 -6.69 1.22
N LEU A 64 3.25 -6.31 1.98
CA LEU A 64 4.63 -6.77 1.79
C LEU A 64 4.78 -8.28 2.01
N VAL A 65 4.13 -8.83 3.04
CA VAL A 65 4.18 -10.26 3.37
C VAL A 65 3.32 -11.08 2.40
N GLU A 66 2.12 -10.60 2.08
CA GLU A 66 1.11 -11.33 1.32
C GLU A 66 1.36 -11.30 -0.18
N SER A 67 1.65 -10.13 -0.76
CA SER A 67 1.60 -9.92 -2.21
C SER A 67 2.96 -9.59 -2.81
N ASP A 68 3.69 -8.67 -2.18
CA ASP A 68 4.88 -8.08 -2.79
C ASP A 68 6.18 -8.78 -2.39
N ASN A 69 6.10 -9.93 -1.70
CA ASN A 69 7.29 -10.72 -1.39
C ASN A 69 7.94 -11.32 -2.66
N THR A 70 9.24 -11.64 -2.58
CA THR A 70 10.03 -12.13 -3.73
C THR A 70 9.63 -13.51 -4.26
N PHE A 71 8.75 -14.24 -3.57
CA PHE A 71 8.30 -15.58 -3.93
C PHE A 71 6.87 -15.62 -4.50
N GLY A 72 6.15 -14.49 -4.46
CA GLY A 72 4.75 -14.39 -4.89
C GLY A 72 3.72 -14.73 -3.81
N PRO A 73 2.42 -14.69 -4.15
CA PRO A 73 1.33 -14.63 -3.16
C PRO A 73 1.05 -15.93 -2.39
N ASP A 74 1.50 -17.06 -2.91
CA ASP A 74 1.31 -18.37 -2.27
C ASP A 74 2.40 -18.71 -1.27
N HIS A 75 3.45 -17.89 -1.17
CA HIS A 75 4.53 -18.12 -0.23
C HIS A 75 4.06 -17.92 1.21
N ARG A 76 4.62 -18.74 2.12
CA ARG A 76 4.37 -18.65 3.56
C ARG A 76 5.70 -18.67 4.27
N PHE A 77 5.99 -17.59 4.99
CA PHE A 77 7.15 -17.53 5.88
C PHE A 77 6.91 -18.40 7.10
N THR A 78 7.97 -19.01 7.63
CA THR A 78 7.91 -19.74 8.90
C THR A 78 7.54 -18.80 10.04
N GLU A 79 8.02 -17.55 9.97
CA GLU A 79 7.78 -16.50 10.95
C GLU A 79 8.04 -15.12 10.32
N VAL A 80 7.29 -14.11 10.73
CA VAL A 80 7.50 -12.71 10.37
C VAL A 80 8.03 -11.97 11.61
N LEU A 81 9.29 -11.54 11.53
CA LEU A 81 10.01 -10.80 12.55
C LEU A 81 9.90 -9.31 12.24
N VAL A 82 9.07 -8.57 12.96
CA VAL A 82 8.88 -7.14 12.75
C VAL A 82 9.77 -6.36 13.71
N VAL A 83 10.60 -5.46 13.19
CA VAL A 83 11.38 -4.55 14.05
C VAL A 83 10.42 -3.64 14.82
N ASP A 84 10.60 -3.55 16.14
CA ASP A 84 9.62 -3.01 17.08
C ASP A 84 9.65 -1.47 17.22
N HIS A 85 10.21 -0.80 16.24
CA HIS A 85 10.34 0.64 16.11
C HIS A 85 10.37 1.00 14.62
N VAL A 86 10.05 2.25 14.29
CA VAL A 86 10.22 2.73 12.92
C VAL A 86 11.71 2.91 12.63
N GLU A 87 12.18 2.55 11.44
CA GLU A 87 13.53 2.83 10.96
C GLU A 87 13.45 3.89 9.86
N THR A 88 14.19 4.99 9.99
CA THR A 88 14.30 5.95 8.87
C THR A 88 14.81 5.21 7.63
N HIS A 89 14.36 5.61 6.45
CA HIS A 89 14.80 4.97 5.19
C HIS A 89 14.57 3.45 5.11
N ALA A 90 13.61 2.88 5.86
CA ALA A 90 13.32 1.43 5.80
C ALA A 90 13.02 0.90 4.39
N GLY A 91 12.61 1.77 3.44
CA GLY A 91 12.39 1.44 2.03
C GLY A 91 13.60 1.67 1.11
N ASP A 92 14.81 1.89 1.64
CA ASP A 92 16.03 2.14 0.86
C ASP A 92 17.23 1.34 1.42
N PRO A 93 17.73 0.31 0.71
CA PRO A 93 18.84 -0.51 1.22
C PRO A 93 20.19 0.18 1.14
N THR A 94 20.29 1.29 0.40
CA THR A 94 21.54 2.05 0.23
C THR A 94 21.79 3.01 1.38
N ARG A 95 20.78 3.24 2.22
CA ARG A 95 20.84 4.12 3.37
C ARG A 95 20.70 3.31 4.64
N GLN A 96 21.57 3.60 5.60
CA GLN A 96 21.42 3.03 6.92
C GLN A 96 20.18 3.62 7.58
N GLY A 97 19.27 2.74 8.00
CA GLY A 97 18.13 3.15 8.79
C GLY A 97 18.54 3.47 10.21
N GLU A 98 18.04 4.59 10.72
CA GLU A 98 18.22 5.00 12.11
C GLU A 98 16.95 4.66 12.90
N PRO A 99 17.09 4.10 14.11
CA PRO A 99 15.94 3.77 14.94
C PRO A 99 15.20 5.04 15.37
N GLY A 100 13.90 5.07 15.12
CA GLY A 100 12.99 6.11 15.55
C GLY A 100 12.11 5.67 16.71
N GLU A 101 10.85 6.11 16.68
CA GLU A 101 9.86 5.80 17.73
C GLU A 101 9.58 4.29 17.84
N SER A 102 9.64 3.77 19.06
CA SER A 102 9.18 2.42 19.38
C SER A 102 7.68 2.26 19.11
N PHE A 103 7.27 1.07 18.71
CA PHE A 103 5.87 0.77 18.46
C PHE A 103 5.07 0.79 19.76
N THR A 104 3.97 1.53 19.74
CA THR A 104 2.93 1.41 20.76
C THR A 104 2.28 0.04 20.72
N GLU A 105 1.60 -0.35 21.80
CA GLU A 105 0.86 -1.61 21.83
C GLU A 105 -0.25 -1.64 20.76
N GLY A 106 -0.88 -0.50 20.48
CA GLY A 106 -1.86 -0.37 19.40
C GLY A 106 -1.26 -0.68 18.02
N ARG A 107 -0.04 -0.18 17.74
CA ARG A 107 0.68 -0.47 16.50
C ARG A 107 1.06 -1.95 16.40
N ARG A 108 1.57 -2.55 17.49
CA ARG A 108 1.90 -3.99 17.56
C ARG A 108 0.66 -4.86 17.33
N SER A 109 -0.44 -4.53 17.99
CA SER A 109 -1.71 -5.25 17.86
C SER A 109 -2.29 -5.15 16.45
N ALA A 110 -2.26 -3.97 15.82
CA ALA A 110 -2.74 -3.78 14.46
C ALA A 110 -1.92 -4.60 13.44
N ILE A 111 -0.59 -4.56 13.52
CA ILE A 111 0.29 -5.35 12.64
C ILE A 111 0.06 -6.84 12.86
N ARG A 112 -0.03 -7.30 14.11
CA ARG A 112 -0.30 -8.72 14.41
C ARG A 112 -1.61 -9.18 13.79
N ALA A 113 -2.70 -8.48 14.03
CA ALA A 113 -4.02 -8.83 13.50
C ALA A 113 -4.03 -8.90 11.95
N ALA A 114 -3.26 -8.03 11.30
CA ALA A 114 -3.19 -7.99 9.84
C ALA A 114 -2.35 -9.12 9.22
N VAL A 115 -1.48 -9.80 9.99
CA VAL A 115 -0.46 -10.70 9.44
C VAL A 115 -0.51 -12.11 10.04
N GLU A 116 -1.06 -12.29 11.25
CA GLU A 116 -1.00 -13.58 11.98
C GLU A 116 -1.66 -14.76 11.25
N HIS A 117 -2.60 -14.47 10.35
CA HIS A 117 -3.25 -15.48 9.51
C HIS A 117 -2.36 -15.94 8.33
N LEU A 118 -1.29 -15.21 8.02
CA LEU A 118 -0.29 -15.53 6.98
C LEU A 118 0.90 -16.28 7.57
N ALA A 119 1.39 -15.84 8.74
CA ALA A 119 2.50 -16.43 9.46
C ALA A 119 2.53 -15.95 10.93
N PRO A 120 3.16 -16.70 11.86
CA PRO A 120 3.41 -16.21 13.21
C PRO A 120 4.18 -14.88 13.21
N VAL A 121 3.77 -13.94 14.06
CA VAL A 121 4.39 -12.59 14.16
C VAL A 121 5.13 -12.42 15.49
N ARG A 122 6.40 -12.03 15.41
CA ARG A 122 7.23 -11.66 16.56
C ARG A 122 7.80 -10.27 16.37
N PHE A 123 7.69 -9.43 17.41
CA PHE A 123 8.34 -8.13 17.45
C PHE A 123 9.75 -8.28 18.02
N ILE A 124 10.74 -7.69 17.35
CA ILE A 124 12.16 -7.80 17.71
C ILE A 124 12.77 -6.40 17.84
N SER A 125 13.69 -6.20 18.79
CA SER A 125 14.28 -4.87 19.01
C SER A 125 15.51 -4.58 18.15
N ASN A 126 16.16 -5.61 17.60
CA ASN A 126 17.32 -5.45 16.74
C ASN A 126 17.34 -6.55 15.69
N ARG A 127 17.29 -6.18 14.40
CA ARG A 127 17.35 -7.13 13.29
C ARG A 127 18.65 -7.91 13.21
N ASN A 128 19.77 -7.31 13.62
CA ASN A 128 21.09 -7.94 13.47
C ASN A 128 21.24 -9.19 14.34
N ASP A 129 20.48 -9.29 15.43
CA ASP A 129 20.44 -10.47 16.30
C ASP A 129 19.78 -11.69 15.60
N TYR A 130 19.07 -11.44 14.48
CA TYR A 130 18.37 -12.46 13.70
C TYR A 130 19.01 -12.70 12.32
N ILE A 131 20.20 -12.16 12.09
CA ILE A 131 20.96 -12.33 10.85
C ILE A 131 22.28 -13.06 11.15
N ARG A 132 22.50 -14.19 10.48
CA ARG A 132 23.80 -14.85 10.43
C ARG A 132 24.67 -14.14 9.39
N GLN A 133 25.54 -13.25 9.86
CA GLN A 133 26.32 -12.32 9.03
C GLN A 133 27.34 -13.02 8.11
N ASP A 134 27.81 -14.21 8.50
CA ASP A 134 28.79 -15.01 7.76
C ASP A 134 28.21 -15.65 6.50
N VAL A 135 26.92 -16.01 6.53
CA VAL A 135 26.23 -16.70 5.44
C VAL A 135 25.07 -15.91 4.84
N LEU A 136 24.78 -14.72 5.37
CA LEU A 136 23.65 -13.86 4.99
C LEU A 136 22.31 -14.61 4.99
N GLN A 137 22.05 -15.34 6.07
CA GLN A 137 20.81 -16.10 6.26
C GLN A 137 20.14 -15.72 7.57
N PRO A 138 18.80 -15.78 7.67
CA PRO A 138 18.12 -15.65 8.95
C PRO A 138 18.62 -16.68 9.95
N THR A 139 18.58 -16.34 11.24
CA THR A 139 18.81 -17.31 12.33
C THR A 139 17.68 -18.32 12.43
N ILE A 140 16.47 -17.92 12.04
CA ILE A 140 15.27 -18.77 11.96
C ILE A 140 15.02 -19.12 10.49
N PRO A 141 15.24 -20.37 10.05
CA PRO A 141 15.06 -20.75 8.64
C PRO A 141 13.66 -20.44 8.11
N GLY A 142 13.59 -19.75 6.97
CA GLY A 142 12.34 -19.35 6.33
C GLY A 142 11.61 -18.17 6.98
N SER A 143 12.22 -17.47 7.95
CA SER A 143 11.65 -16.24 8.49
C SER A 143 11.96 -15.03 7.60
N ALA A 144 11.06 -14.05 7.57
CA ALA A 144 11.32 -12.71 7.05
C ALA A 144 11.49 -11.71 8.20
N ILE A 145 12.44 -10.79 8.04
CA ILE A 145 12.61 -9.62 8.88
C ILE A 145 11.98 -8.42 8.17
N ILE A 146 11.10 -7.70 8.84
CA ILE A 146 10.37 -6.56 8.31
C ILE A 146 10.75 -5.28 9.05
N THR A 147 11.03 -4.22 8.31
CA THR A 147 11.22 -2.85 8.81
C THR A 147 10.22 -1.91 8.13
N VAL A 148 9.78 -0.87 8.85
CA VAL A 148 8.91 0.18 8.32
C VAL A 148 9.42 1.55 8.74
N ALA A 149 9.25 2.54 7.87
CA ALA A 149 9.63 3.92 8.10
C ALA A 149 8.48 4.71 8.74
N PRO A 150 8.74 5.91 9.29
CA PRO A 150 7.67 6.80 9.72
C PRO A 150 6.65 7.09 8.60
N VAL A 151 5.41 7.36 8.99
CA VAL A 151 4.33 7.66 8.04
C VAL A 151 4.38 9.12 7.61
N GLU A 152 4.45 9.37 6.30
CA GLU A 152 4.48 10.72 5.74
C GLU A 152 3.15 11.09 5.06
N PHE A 153 2.39 12.03 5.64
CA PHE A 153 1.09 12.47 5.13
C PHE A 153 1.20 13.69 4.19
N ASP A 154 0.67 13.58 2.97
CA ASP A 154 0.81 14.60 1.91
C ASP A 154 -0.51 15.15 1.35
N GLY A 155 -1.65 14.84 1.99
CA GLY A 155 -2.98 15.31 1.57
C GLY A 155 -3.63 14.47 0.46
N LYS A 156 -2.91 13.51 -0.13
CA LYS A 156 -3.47 12.45 -0.98
C LYS A 156 -3.62 11.12 -0.25
N GLY A 157 -3.12 11.06 0.97
CA GLY A 157 -3.02 9.86 1.80
C GLY A 157 -1.71 9.93 2.58
N ALA A 158 -1.01 8.81 2.62
CA ALA A 158 0.27 8.66 3.27
C ALA A 158 1.28 7.88 2.40
N THR A 159 2.56 8.06 2.67
CA THR A 159 3.62 7.17 2.20
C THR A 159 4.36 6.53 3.36
N VAL A 160 4.84 5.31 3.14
CA VAL A 160 5.61 4.53 4.13
C VAL A 160 6.66 3.70 3.42
N GLY A 161 7.94 3.94 3.72
CA GLY A 161 9.03 3.06 3.33
C GLY A 161 8.95 1.73 4.09
N ALA A 162 9.21 0.61 3.44
CA ALA A 162 9.26 -0.70 4.07
C ALA A 162 10.32 -1.60 3.45
N GLY A 163 10.88 -2.47 4.29
CA GLY A 163 11.90 -3.43 3.92
C GLY A 163 11.48 -4.84 4.34
N LEU A 164 11.73 -5.82 3.48
CA LEU A 164 11.67 -7.25 3.77
C LEU A 164 13.05 -7.84 3.51
N TRP A 165 13.56 -8.59 4.48
CA TRP A 165 14.79 -9.36 4.31
C TRP A 165 14.58 -10.78 4.79
N CYS A 166 14.78 -11.77 3.92
CA CYS A 166 14.72 -13.19 4.29
C CYS A 166 16.00 -13.96 3.93
N GLY A 167 17.05 -13.24 3.56
CA GLY A 167 18.37 -13.76 3.19
C GLY A 167 19.08 -12.86 2.19
N GLY A 168 20.35 -13.14 1.91
CA GLY A 168 21.19 -12.33 1.01
C GLY A 168 20.70 -12.23 -0.44
N THR A 169 19.73 -13.06 -0.84
CA THR A 169 19.09 -13.05 -2.17
C THR A 169 17.56 -12.94 -2.07
N CYS A 170 17.07 -12.43 -0.94
CA CYS A 170 15.65 -12.27 -0.64
C CYS A 170 15.44 -10.95 0.09
N GLY A 171 16.00 -9.89 -0.48
CA GLY A 171 15.80 -8.53 0.01
C GLY A 171 14.81 -7.78 -0.88
N LEU A 172 13.92 -7.01 -0.28
CA LEU A 172 13.04 -6.10 -0.99
C LEU A 172 12.86 -4.80 -0.19
N TRP A 173 12.95 -3.67 -0.87
CA TRP A 173 12.79 -2.34 -0.29
C TRP A 173 11.99 -1.44 -1.23
N LEU A 174 10.95 -0.81 -0.70
CA LEU A 174 10.07 0.06 -1.47
C LEU A 174 9.35 1.06 -0.58
N THR A 175 8.78 2.09 -1.20
CA THR A 175 7.86 3.03 -0.54
C THR A 175 6.43 2.78 -1.02
N TYR A 176 5.52 2.56 -0.09
CA TYR A 176 4.10 2.36 -0.40
C TYR A 176 3.32 3.66 -0.38
N ARG A 177 2.35 3.77 -1.28
CA ARG A 177 1.26 4.75 -1.21
C ARG A 177 0.06 4.11 -0.53
N VAL A 178 -0.43 4.74 0.54
CA VAL A 178 -1.59 4.29 1.30
C VAL A 178 -2.66 5.39 1.29
N VAL A 179 -3.89 5.00 1.01
CA VAL A 179 -5.04 5.92 0.93
C VAL A 179 -6.14 5.41 1.85
N GLU A 180 -6.86 6.33 2.48
CA GLU A 180 -8.04 6.00 3.28
C GLU A 180 -9.23 5.73 2.34
N GLU A 181 -9.79 4.54 2.44
CA GLU A 181 -10.96 4.10 1.68
C GLU A 181 -12.11 3.74 2.63
N PRO A 182 -13.35 3.60 2.13
CA PRO A 182 -14.45 3.04 2.90
C PRO A 182 -14.09 1.61 3.36
N GLY A 183 -13.67 1.46 4.62
CA GLY A 183 -13.20 0.19 5.18
C GLY A 183 -11.81 0.25 5.82
N GLY A 184 -11.06 1.34 5.63
CA GLY A 184 -9.78 1.59 6.29
C GLY A 184 -8.69 2.04 5.33
N TRP A 185 -7.44 1.92 5.78
CA TRP A 185 -6.26 2.30 5.00
C TRP A 185 -5.84 1.18 4.06
N THR A 186 -5.79 1.47 2.76
CA THR A 186 -5.46 0.51 1.70
C THR A 186 -4.19 0.93 0.98
N VAL A 187 -3.31 -0.03 0.70
CA VAL A 187 -2.18 0.18 -0.21
C VAL A 187 -2.68 0.26 -1.65
N THR A 188 -2.39 1.36 -2.34
CA THR A 188 -2.84 1.60 -3.72
C THR A 188 -1.72 1.49 -4.75
N GLY A 189 -0.47 1.35 -4.30
CA GLY A 189 0.69 1.18 -5.15
C GLY A 189 1.98 1.53 -4.43
N THR A 190 3.02 1.72 -5.22
CA THR A 190 4.37 2.07 -4.75
C THR A 190 4.82 3.38 -5.39
N GLU A 191 5.72 4.09 -4.70
CA GLU A 191 6.29 5.34 -5.17
C GLU A 191 7.82 5.32 -5.10
N GLY A 192 8.43 6.03 -6.05
CA GLY A 192 9.89 6.12 -6.13
C GLY A 192 10.55 4.82 -6.57
N PRO A 193 11.88 4.70 -6.38
CA PRO A 193 12.61 3.49 -6.68
C PRO A 193 12.24 2.37 -5.70
N TRP A 194 12.40 1.15 -6.18
CA TRP A 194 12.38 -0.07 -5.38
C TRP A 194 13.65 -0.85 -5.65
N ALA A 195 14.08 -1.65 -4.69
CA ALA A 195 15.31 -2.43 -4.78
C ALA A 195 15.04 -3.87 -4.36
N ILE A 196 15.67 -4.81 -5.07
CA ILE A 196 15.66 -6.23 -4.78
C ILE A 196 17.12 -6.68 -4.64
N SER A 197 17.40 -7.58 -3.70
CA SER A 197 18.68 -8.27 -3.54
C SER A 197 18.49 -9.76 -3.63
#